data_AF-A0A822D402-F1
#
_entry.id   AF-A0A822D402-F1
#
_cell.length_a   1.000
_cell.length_b   1.000
_cell.length_c   1.000
_cell.angle_alpha   90.00
_cell.angle_beta   90.00
_cell.angle_gamma   90.00
#
_symmetry.space_group_name_H-M   'P 1'
#
loop_
_entity.id
_entity.type
_entity.pdbx_description
1 polymer ?
#
loop_
_entity_poly.entity_id
_entity_poly.type
_entity_poly.pdbx_seq_one_letter_code
_entity_poly.pdbx_strand_id
1 'polypeptide(L)'
;MWLGDIPTELQGLTIPEEKLISLYRHNSCIIKLQSPFHSTKTAQTALKGNCITFLQNVPNIVNSLPLTLADLCDTLKVIFIGARPPDRLHLKKVLTVRKKRIVQALQWLKKYNILYQNININLENIAELLEDD
;
A
#
# COMPACT_ATOMS: atom_id res chain seq x y z
N MET A 1 1.53 -13.16 13.12
CA MET A 1 2.92 -12.66 12.99
C MET A 1 3.71 -13.80 12.39
N TRP A 2 4.19 -13.66 11.15
CA TRP A 2 4.92 -14.71 10.47
C TRP A 2 6.41 -14.56 10.81
N LEU A 3 7.02 -15.64 11.29
CA LEU A 3 8.35 -15.67 11.92
C LEU A 3 9.43 -16.28 11.00
N GLY A 4 9.19 -16.31 9.69
CA GLY A 4 10.11 -16.84 8.68
C GLY A 4 10.63 -15.79 7.68
N ASP A 5 11.52 -16.20 6.80
CA ASP A 5 12.11 -15.34 5.76
C ASP A 5 11.11 -15.00 4.67
N ILE A 6 10.79 -13.71 4.52
CA ILE A 6 9.77 -13.20 3.56
C ILE A 6 10.13 -13.65 2.15
N PRO A 7 9.20 -14.34 1.45
CA PRO A 7 9.47 -14.79 0.09
C PRO A 7 9.79 -13.56 -0.77
N THR A 8 10.69 -13.75 -1.72
CA THR A 8 11.21 -12.68 -2.58
C THR A 8 10.11 -11.90 -3.31
N GLU A 9 8.97 -12.52 -3.54
CA GLU A 9 7.79 -11.98 -4.21
C GLU A 9 6.97 -11.04 -3.31
N LEU A 10 6.99 -11.25 -1.99
CA LEU A 10 6.36 -10.37 -1.00
C LEU A 10 7.34 -9.36 -0.40
N GLN A 11 8.64 -9.58 -0.59
CA GLN A 11 9.68 -8.71 -0.06
C GLN A 11 9.72 -7.37 -0.81
N GLY A 12 9.64 -6.26 -0.07
CA GLY A 12 9.77 -4.92 -0.63
C GLY A 12 8.53 -4.42 -1.38
N LEU A 13 7.36 -4.95 -1.07
CA LEU A 13 6.09 -4.38 -1.50
C LEU A 13 5.88 -3.00 -0.85
N THR A 14 5.33 -2.05 -1.60
CA THR A 14 4.95 -0.74 -1.05
C THR A 14 3.65 -0.87 -0.26
N ILE A 15 3.38 0.09 0.64
CA ILE A 15 2.12 0.13 1.41
C ILE A 15 0.88 -0.03 0.52
N PRO A 16 0.73 0.68 -0.62
CA PRO A 16 -0.42 0.47 -1.48
C PRO A 16 -0.44 -0.91 -2.15
N GLU A 17 0.73 -1.49 -2.51
CA GLU A 17 0.80 -2.85 -3.05
C GLU A 17 0.33 -3.90 -2.03
N GLU A 18 0.80 -3.80 -0.78
CA GLU A 18 0.37 -4.68 0.32
C GLU A 18 -1.13 -4.57 0.59
N LYS A 19 -1.68 -3.36 0.49
CA LYS A 19 -3.13 -3.13 0.62
C LYS A 19 -3.91 -3.75 -0.51
N LEU A 20 -3.44 -3.62 -1.76
CA LEU A 20 -4.11 -4.16 -2.94
C LEU A 20 -4.19 -5.69 -2.96
N ILE A 21 -3.20 -6.38 -2.36
CA ILE A 21 -3.20 -7.84 -2.23
C ILE A 21 -3.84 -8.34 -0.94
N SER A 22 -4.33 -7.46 -0.06
CA SER A 22 -4.85 -7.85 1.25
C SER A 22 -6.26 -8.45 1.14
N LEU A 23 -6.42 -9.68 1.61
CA LEU A 23 -7.71 -10.38 1.65
C LEU A 23 -8.69 -9.77 2.67
N TYR A 24 -8.19 -9.33 3.82
CA TYR A 24 -9.01 -8.79 4.91
C TYR A 24 -8.85 -7.27 5.03
N ARG A 25 -9.93 -6.53 4.79
CA ARG A 25 -10.00 -5.06 4.93
C ARG A 25 -10.14 -4.60 6.38
N HIS A 26 -9.32 -5.14 7.26
CA HIS A 26 -9.35 -4.77 8.67
C HIS A 26 -8.69 -3.42 8.93
N ASN A 27 -7.93 -2.79 8.01
CA ASN A 27 -7.14 -1.61 8.40
C ASN A 27 -7.19 -0.38 7.50
N SER A 28 -7.58 0.77 8.06
CA SER A 28 -7.33 2.10 7.47
C SER A 28 -5.93 2.57 7.82
N CYS A 29 -5.14 2.99 6.82
CA CYS A 29 -3.76 3.47 6.97
C CYS A 29 -3.71 4.98 6.78
N ILE A 30 -3.29 5.71 7.81
CA ILE A 30 -3.05 7.15 7.73
C ILE A 30 -1.55 7.40 7.72
N ILE A 31 -1.06 7.98 6.62
CA ILE A 31 0.33 8.41 6.48
C ILE A 31 0.37 9.91 6.73
N LYS A 32 0.83 10.31 7.92
CA LYS A 32 1.03 11.72 8.27
C LYS A 32 2.43 12.15 7.88
N LEU A 33 2.57 13.02 6.90
CA LEU A 33 3.88 13.52 6.45
C LEU A 33 4.11 14.92 7.03
N GLN A 34 5.14 15.08 7.86
CA GLN A 34 5.45 16.35 8.51
C GLN A 34 6.67 17.03 7.89
N SER A 35 6.54 18.31 7.55
CA SER A 35 7.68 19.21 7.26
C SER A 35 7.89 20.15 8.44
N PRO A 36 9.11 20.34 8.94
CA PRO A 36 9.37 21.23 10.07
C PRO A 36 9.02 22.68 9.73
N PHE A 37 8.37 23.37 10.68
CA PHE A 37 7.91 24.75 10.56
C PHE A 37 8.92 25.79 11.11
N HIS A 38 10.07 25.38 11.63
CA HIS A 38 10.94 26.30 12.37
C HIS A 38 12.44 26.09 12.09
N SER A 39 13.03 27.12 11.48
CA SER A 39 14.45 27.37 11.27
C SER A 39 15.21 26.47 10.27
N THR A 40 15.90 27.14 9.34
CA THR A 40 16.78 26.55 8.31
C THR A 40 18.00 25.82 8.86
N LYS A 41 18.31 25.97 10.16
CA LYS A 41 19.46 25.32 10.83
C LYS A 41 19.13 23.98 11.49
N THR A 42 17.85 23.63 11.65
CA THR A 42 17.37 22.37 12.26
C THR A 42 16.37 21.62 11.36
N ALA A 43 16.25 22.04 10.10
CA ALA A 43 15.30 21.48 9.16
C ALA A 43 15.72 20.06 8.75
N GLN A 44 14.99 19.06 9.24
CA GLN A 44 15.09 17.68 8.78
C GLN A 44 14.61 17.59 7.31
N THR A 45 15.52 17.27 6.38
CA THR A 45 15.23 17.16 4.93
C THR A 45 14.42 15.91 4.58
N ALA A 46 14.36 14.95 5.50
CA ALA A 46 13.67 13.68 5.32
C ALA A 46 12.19 13.80 5.70
N LEU A 47 11.34 13.16 4.89
CA LEU A 47 9.91 13.03 5.13
C LEU A 47 9.70 12.18 6.40
N LYS A 48 9.33 12.82 7.53
CA LYS A 48 9.02 12.11 8.77
C LYS A 48 7.52 11.91 8.87
N GLY A 49 7.09 10.67 9.15
CA GLY A 49 5.68 10.39 9.30
C GLY A 49 5.33 9.21 10.17
N ASN A 50 4.10 9.23 10.66
CA ASN A 50 3.53 8.12 11.43
C ASN A 50 2.52 7.38 10.53
N CYS A 51 2.61 6.06 10.54
CA CYS A 51 1.62 5.16 9.96
C CYS A 51 0.69 4.71 11.11
N ILE A 52 -0.60 5.05 11.01
CA ILE A 52 -1.60 4.61 11.99
C ILE A 52 -2.59 3.68 11.28
N THR A 53 -2.77 2.49 11.86
CA THR A 53 -3.52 1.38 11.29
C THR A 53 -4.67 1.04 12.25
N PHE A 54 -5.92 1.33 11.88
CA PHE A 54 -7.10 1.09 12.73
C PHE A 54 -7.89 -0.13 12.27
N LEU A 55 -8.20 -1.03 13.22
CA LEU A 55 -9.09 -2.16 12.98
C LEU A 55 -10.52 -1.68 12.67
N GLN A 56 -10.96 -1.79 11.42
CA GLN A 56 -12.34 -1.60 11.02
C GLN A 56 -13.06 -2.95 11.03
N ASN A 57 -14.16 -3.03 11.77
CA ASN A 57 -15.00 -4.23 11.84
C ASN A 57 -15.88 -4.36 10.59
N VAL A 58 -15.25 -4.61 9.45
CA VAL A 58 -15.97 -4.91 8.20
C VAL A 58 -15.64 -6.35 7.79
N PRO A 59 -16.61 -7.28 7.82
CA PRO A 59 -16.41 -8.65 7.35
C PRO A 59 -16.42 -8.71 5.82
N ASN A 60 -15.58 -7.89 5.16
CA ASN A 60 -15.51 -7.81 3.71
C ASN A 60 -14.39 -8.71 3.21
N ILE A 61 -14.67 -10.03 3.18
CA ILE A 61 -13.81 -11.03 2.54
C ILE A 61 -13.87 -10.78 1.03
N VAL A 62 -12.71 -10.47 0.45
CA VAL A 62 -12.59 -10.17 -0.97
C VAL A 62 -12.55 -11.47 -1.78
N ASN A 63 -13.46 -11.61 -2.74
CA ASN A 63 -13.46 -12.75 -3.69
C ASN A 63 -12.62 -12.48 -4.95
N SER A 64 -12.26 -11.21 -5.24
CA SER A 64 -11.48 -10.80 -6.41
C SER A 64 -10.36 -9.80 -6.07
N LEU A 65 -9.12 -10.13 -6.43
CA LEU A 65 -7.94 -9.29 -6.22
C LEU A 65 -7.23 -8.97 -7.55
N PRO A 66 -6.53 -7.85 -7.69
CA PRO A 66 -6.38 -6.77 -6.71
C PRO A 66 -7.65 -5.93 -6.57
N LEU A 67 -7.71 -5.20 -5.45
CA LEU A 67 -8.76 -4.23 -5.16
C LEU A 67 -8.83 -3.14 -6.25
N THR A 68 -10.02 -2.57 -6.44
CA THR A 68 -10.19 -1.40 -7.32
C THR A 68 -9.49 -0.19 -6.73
N LEU A 69 -9.13 0.78 -7.58
CA LEU A 69 -8.53 2.04 -7.12
C LEU A 69 -9.42 2.81 -6.13
N ALA A 70 -10.74 2.72 -6.28
CA ALA A 70 -11.70 3.33 -5.37
C ALA A 70 -11.59 2.76 -3.94
N ASP A 71 -11.48 1.43 -3.81
CA ASP A 71 -11.30 0.76 -2.51
C ASP A 71 -9.94 1.07 -1.89
N LEU A 72 -8.89 1.22 -2.71
CA LEU A 72 -7.59 1.64 -2.23
C LEU A 72 -7.65 3.05 -1.63
N CYS A 73 -8.35 3.98 -2.27
CA CYS A 73 -8.53 5.35 -1.77
C CYS A 73 -9.32 5.42 -0.45
N ASP A 74 -10.25 4.49 -0.19
CA ASP A 74 -10.96 4.44 1.08
C ASP A 74 -10.05 3.97 2.23
N THR A 75 -9.19 2.98 1.93
CA THR A 75 -8.30 2.36 2.93
C THR A 75 -7.01 3.14 3.19
N LEU A 76 -6.51 3.91 2.22
CA LEU A 76 -5.26 4.66 2.31
C LEU A 76 -5.51 6.18 2.27
N LYS A 77 -5.21 6.86 3.37
CA LYS A 77 -5.33 8.32 3.49
C LYS A 77 -3.95 8.93 3.72
N VAL A 78 -3.52 9.79 2.80
CA VAL A 78 -2.26 10.54 2.93
C VAL A 78 -2.58 11.94 3.40
N ILE A 79 -2.06 12.33 4.56
CA ILE A 79 -2.24 13.66 5.14
C ILE A 79 -0.90 14.35 5.19
N PHE A 80 -0.80 15.49 4.52
CA PHE A 80 0.38 16.33 4.57
C PHE A 80 0.21 17.47 5.58
N ILE A 81 1.19 17.67 6.45
CA ILE A 81 1.20 18.70 7.49
C ILE A 81 2.53 19.46 7.38
N GLY A 82 2.53 20.64 6.75
CA GLY A 82 3.76 21.38 6.48
C GLY A 82 3.53 22.69 5.73
N ALA A 83 4.55 23.55 5.73
CA ALA A 83 4.51 24.85 5.03
C ALA A 83 4.65 24.75 3.49
N ARG A 84 5.21 23.65 2.97
CA ARG A 84 5.39 23.40 1.53
C ARG A 84 4.94 21.99 1.18
N PRO A 85 4.19 21.77 0.09
CA PRO A 85 3.83 20.42 -0.32
C PRO A 85 5.09 19.57 -0.54
N PRO A 86 5.02 18.26 -0.24
CA PRO A 86 6.16 17.37 -0.40
C PRO A 86 6.45 17.18 -1.89
N ASP A 87 7.71 16.94 -2.20
CA ASP A 87 8.12 16.71 -3.59
C ASP A 87 7.43 15.48 -4.18
N ARG A 88 6.85 15.65 -5.36
CA ARG A 88 6.11 14.59 -6.07
C ARG A 88 7.00 13.39 -6.36
N LEU A 89 8.29 13.60 -6.60
CA LEU A 89 9.27 12.53 -6.83
C LEU A 89 9.45 11.62 -5.61
N HIS A 90 9.49 12.18 -4.40
CA HIS A 90 9.60 11.38 -3.18
C HIS A 90 8.29 10.65 -2.84
N LEU A 91 7.14 11.30 -3.07
CA LEU A 91 5.85 10.65 -2.91
C LEU A 91 5.66 9.50 -3.91
N LYS A 92 6.09 9.69 -5.17
CA LYS A 92 6.04 8.66 -6.22
C LYS A 92 6.76 7.40 -5.71
N LYS A 93 7.97 7.51 -5.18
CA LYS A 93 8.71 6.32 -4.68
C LYS A 93 7.98 5.52 -3.59
N VAL A 94 7.22 6.18 -2.71
CA VAL A 94 6.57 5.53 -1.56
C VAL A 94 5.16 5.03 -1.89
N LEU A 95 4.46 5.72 -2.79
CA LEU A 95 3.05 5.46 -3.11
C LEU A 95 2.84 4.83 -4.49
N THR A 96 3.90 4.55 -5.25
CA THR A 96 3.79 3.87 -6.55
C THR A 96 3.42 2.41 -6.35
N VAL A 97 2.57 1.93 -7.26
CA VAL A 97 2.14 0.54 -7.37
C VAL A 97 2.76 -0.07 -8.62
N ARG A 98 3.49 -1.18 -8.47
CA ARG A 98 4.09 -1.92 -9.58
C ARG A 98 3.26 -3.14 -9.91
N LYS A 99 2.63 -3.15 -11.10
CA LYS A 99 1.75 -4.24 -11.56
C LYS A 99 2.45 -5.61 -11.52
N LYS A 100 3.68 -5.67 -12.03
CA LYS A 100 4.48 -6.91 -12.09
C LYS A 100 4.67 -7.53 -10.70
N ARG A 101 4.92 -6.70 -9.67
CA ARG A 101 5.08 -7.16 -8.28
C ARG A 101 3.76 -7.69 -7.72
N ILE A 102 2.65 -7.00 -7.96
CA ILE A 102 1.32 -7.45 -7.53
C ILE A 102 0.97 -8.81 -8.13
N VAL A 103 1.17 -8.99 -9.44
CA VAL A 103 0.87 -10.26 -10.11
C VAL A 103 1.72 -11.40 -9.54
N GLN A 104 3.03 -11.17 -9.37
CA GLN A 104 3.94 -12.14 -8.76
C GLN A 104 3.52 -12.50 -7.34
N ALA A 105 3.20 -11.49 -6.51
CA ALA A 105 2.74 -11.68 -5.14
C ALA A 105 1.42 -12.47 -5.08
N LEU A 106 0.43 -12.15 -5.92
CA LEU A 106 -0.86 -12.84 -5.95
C LEU A 106 -0.73 -14.29 -6.43
N GLN A 107 0.10 -14.55 -7.45
CA GLN A 107 0.37 -15.92 -7.91
C GLN A 107 1.05 -16.75 -6.82
N TRP A 108 2.02 -16.16 -6.12
CA TRP A 108 2.68 -16.80 -4.98
C TRP A 108 1.69 -17.09 -3.86
N LEU A 109 0.88 -16.09 -3.47
CA LEU A 109 -0.14 -16.24 -2.42
C LEU A 109 -1.17 -17.32 -2.78
N LYS A 110 -1.64 -17.39 -4.03
CA LYS A 110 -2.58 -18.42 -4.46
C LYS A 110 -2.00 -19.83 -4.37
N LYS A 111 -0.69 -19.97 -4.62
CA LYS A 111 0.01 -21.26 -4.57
C LYS A 111 0.29 -21.73 -3.14
N TYR A 112 0.69 -20.83 -2.24
CA TYR A 112 1.17 -21.18 -0.90
C TYR A 112 0.18 -20.90 0.23
N ASN A 113 -0.83 -20.06 0.02
CA ASN A 113 -1.79 -19.68 1.04
C ASN A 113 -3.20 -20.18 0.71
N ILE A 114 -3.70 -21.09 1.55
CA ILE A 114 -5.05 -21.67 1.42
C ILE A 114 -6.16 -20.62 1.38
N LEU A 115 -5.97 -19.47 2.04
CA LEU A 115 -6.96 -18.40 2.07
C LEU A 115 -7.12 -17.72 0.70
N TYR A 116 -6.07 -17.75 -0.14
CA TYR A 116 -6.05 -17.10 -1.44
C TYR A 116 -6.40 -18.06 -2.60
N GLN A 117 -6.64 -19.35 -2.32
CA GLN A 117 -6.93 -20.35 -3.35
C GLN A 117 -8.22 -20.04 -4.13
N ASN A 118 -9.24 -19.57 -3.43
CA ASN A 118 -10.56 -19.26 -4.00
C ASN A 118 -10.67 -17.84 -4.56
N ILE A 119 -9.58 -17.06 -4.55
CA ILE A 119 -9.62 -15.69 -5.04
C ILE A 119 -9.42 -15.66 -6.55
N ASN A 120 -10.26 -14.88 -7.22
CA ASN A 120 -10.11 -14.60 -8.64
C ASN A 120 -9.12 -13.46 -8.86
N ILE A 121 -8.14 -13.65 -9.75
CA ILE A 121 -7.18 -12.61 -10.10
C ILE A 121 -7.80 -11.78 -11.23
N ASN A 122 -8.32 -10.59 -10.91
CA ASN A 122 -8.92 -9.71 -11.89
C ASN A 122 -7.85 -8.91 -12.64
N LEU A 123 -7.59 -9.30 -13.89
CA LEU A 123 -6.61 -8.63 -14.76
C LEU A 123 -7.07 -7.23 -15.19
N GLU A 124 -8.37 -6.96 -15.22
CA GLU A 124 -8.91 -5.64 -15.59
C GLU A 124 -8.54 -4.58 -14.54
N ASN A 125 -8.69 -4.93 -13.26
CA ASN A 125 -8.24 -4.07 -12.15
C ASN A 125 -6.73 -3.83 -12.19
N ILE A 126 -5.93 -4.82 -12.63
CA ILE A 126 -4.49 -4.65 -12.81
C ILE A 126 -4.19 -3.70 -13.97
N ALA A 127 -4.97 -3.76 -15.05
CA ALA A 127 -4.81 -2.87 -16.20
C ALA A 127 -5.13 -1.41 -15.84
N GLU A 128 -6.16 -1.17 -15.02
CA GLU A 128 -6.55 0.17 -14.54
C GLU A 128 -5.52 0.84 -13.62
N LEU A 129 -4.67 0.07 -12.95
CA LEU A 129 -3.57 0.67 -12.18
C LEU A 129 -2.68 1.48 -13.13
N LEU A 130 -2.33 2.70 -12.76
CA LEU A 130 -1.39 3.49 -13.56
C LEU A 130 0.01 2.87 -13.38
N GLU A 131 0.58 2.35 -14.47
CA GLU A 131 2.00 1.97 -14.52
C GLU A 131 2.76 3.24 -14.92
N ASP A 132 3.53 3.78 -13.99
CA ASP A 132 4.40 4.92 -14.28
C ASP A 132 5.81 4.32 -14.46
N ASP A 133 6.26 4.23 -15.71
CA ASP A 133 7.67 3.95 -16.07
C ASP A 133 8.62 5.00 -15.44
#